data_AF-A0A966Q1P3-F1
#
_entry.id   AF-A0A966Q1P3-F1
#
_cell.length_a   1.000
_cell.length_b   1.000
_cell.length_c   1.000
_cell.angle_alpha   90.00
_cell.angle_beta   90.00
_cell.angle_gamma   90.00
#
_symmetry.space_group_name_H-M   'P 1'
#
loop_
_entity.id
_entity.type
_entity.pdbx_description
1 polymer ?
#
loop_
_entity_poly.entity_id
_entity_poly.type
_entity_poly.pdbx_seq_one_letter_code
_entity_poly.pdbx_strand_id
1 'polypeptide(L)'
;MKSQKVSITKQKAYLAKYIQDLKEKTPCMDCKQKYPYYVMDFDHVRGRKHKNVAELIPTLSKKKIDEEIAKCEIVCSNCHRVRTHMRKLSKASKK
;
A
#
# COMPACT_ATOMS: atom_id res chain seq x y z
N MET A 1 -12.67 30.26 -9.05
CA MET A 1 -11.62 29.77 -8.12
C MET A 1 -10.40 29.38 -8.93
N LYS A 2 -9.28 30.10 -8.79
CA LYS A 2 -8.07 29.87 -9.61
C LYS A 2 -7.40 28.57 -9.14
N SER A 3 -7.50 27.51 -9.95
CA SER A 3 -6.81 26.25 -9.68
C SER A 3 -5.31 26.47 -9.80
N GLN A 4 -4.61 26.44 -8.67
CA GLN A 4 -3.15 26.53 -8.62
C GLN A 4 -2.59 25.30 -9.34
N LYS A 5 -2.05 25.48 -10.55
CA LYS A 5 -1.43 24.40 -11.33
C LYS A 5 -0.14 23.96 -10.65
N VAL A 6 -0.24 23.01 -9.73
CA VAL A 6 0.95 22.35 -9.15
C VAL A 6 1.64 21.56 -10.26
N SER A 7 2.97 21.69 -10.36
CA SER A 7 3.77 20.88 -11.29
C SER A 7 3.52 19.39 -11.04
N ILE A 8 3.29 18.62 -12.11
CA ILE A 8 3.06 17.17 -12.06
C ILE A 8 4.17 16.46 -11.25
N THR A 9 5.42 16.90 -11.41
CA THR A 9 6.58 16.39 -10.65
C THR A 9 6.42 16.60 -9.15
N LYS A 10 6.00 17.81 -8.73
CA LYS A 10 5.75 18.13 -7.31
C LYS A 10 4.60 17.29 -6.75
N GLN A 11 3.54 17.08 -7.53
CA GLN A 11 2.40 16.28 -7.09
C GLN A 11 2.74 14.80 -6.94
N LYS A 12 3.54 14.22 -7.86
CA LYS A 12 4.05 12.85 -7.71
C LYS A 12 4.93 12.70 -6.47
N ALA A 13 5.82 13.64 -6.22
CA ALA A 13 6.68 13.64 -5.03
C ALA A 13 5.87 13.72 -3.73
N TYR A 14 4.83 14.56 -3.70
CA TYR A 14 3.91 14.66 -2.57
C TYR A 14 3.19 13.32 -2.29
N LEU A 15 2.65 12.67 -3.32
CA LEU A 15 1.96 11.38 -3.16
C LEU A 15 2.92 10.26 -2.74
N ALA A 16 4.13 10.23 -3.29
CA ALA A 16 5.16 9.29 -2.87
C ALA A 16 5.50 9.47 -1.39
N LYS A 17 5.72 10.71 -0.95
CA LYS A 17 5.99 11.03 0.46
C LYS A 17 4.82 10.65 1.37
N TYR A 18 3.59 10.95 0.96
CA TYR A 18 2.39 10.54 1.68
C TYR A 18 2.35 9.02 1.93
N ILE A 19 2.65 8.23 0.90
CA ILE A 19 2.69 6.77 1.00
C ILE A 19 3.83 6.29 1.93
N GLN A 20 5.00 6.92 1.85
CA GLN A 20 6.14 6.61 2.71
C GLN A 20 5.81 6.90 4.19
N ASP A 21 5.32 8.10 4.48
CA ASP A 21 4.96 8.54 5.83
C ASP A 21 3.92 7.60 6.48
N LEU A 22 2.95 7.11 5.70
CA LEU A 22 1.99 6.11 6.19
C LEU A 22 2.68 4.81 6.62
N LYS A 23 3.58 4.30 5.78
CA LYS A 23 4.31 3.07 6.09
C LYS A 23 5.25 3.22 7.30
N GLU A 24 5.87 4.39 7.50
CA GLU A 24 6.74 4.62 8.67
C GLU A 24 5.96 4.75 9.98
N LYS A 25 4.78 5.39 9.94
CA LYS A 25 3.98 5.64 11.14
C LYS A 25 3.23 4.40 11.61
N THR A 26 2.86 3.51 10.69
CA THR A 26 2.04 2.34 10.99
C THR A 26 2.91 1.09 11.24
N PRO A 27 2.84 0.47 12.43
CA PRO A 27 3.51 -0.81 12.68
C PRO A 27 2.91 -1.93 11.83
N CYS A 28 3.67 -3.01 11.63
CA CYS A 28 3.19 -4.21 10.96
C CYS A 28 1.94 -4.76 11.67
N MET A 29 0.88 -5.03 10.90
CA MET A 29 -0.37 -5.53 11.49
C MET A 29 -0.22 -6.90 12.17
N ASP A 30 0.71 -7.73 11.70
CA ASP A 30 0.93 -9.08 12.24
C ASP A 30 1.90 -9.08 13.43
N CYS A 31 3.15 -8.68 13.20
CA CYS A 31 4.20 -8.77 14.23
C CYS A 31 4.29 -7.53 15.14
N LYS A 32 3.49 -6.49 14.89
CA LYS A 32 3.43 -5.22 15.65
C LYS A 32 4.73 -4.41 15.72
N GLN A 33 5.79 -4.87 15.05
CA GLN A 33 7.05 -4.14 14.94
C GLN A 33 6.96 -3.03 13.88
N LYS A 34 7.71 -1.95 14.11
CA LYS A 34 7.91 -0.87 13.13
C LYS A 34 9.19 -1.12 12.35
N TYR A 35 9.16 -0.83 11.06
CA TYR A 35 10.31 -0.88 10.17
C TYR A 35 10.34 0.37 9.28
N PRO A 36 11.49 0.69 8.65
CA PRO A 36 11.55 1.71 7.62
C PRO A 36 10.56 1.43 6.50
N TYR A 37 10.03 2.49 5.85
CA TYR A 37 8.95 2.36 4.85
C TYR A 37 9.26 1.38 3.72
N TYR A 38 10.53 1.20 3.35
CA TYR A 38 10.95 0.32 2.25
C TYR A 38 10.92 -1.17 2.61
N VAL A 39 10.73 -1.53 3.88
CA VAL A 39 10.53 -2.91 4.38
C VAL A 39 9.03 -3.21 4.63
N MET A 40 8.19 -2.19 4.51
CA MET A 40 6.76 -2.27 4.77
C MET A 40 6.00 -2.38 3.45
N ASP A 41 4.96 -3.22 3.42
CA ASP A 41 4.14 -3.52 2.27
C ASP A 41 2.65 -3.28 2.57
N PHE A 42 1.90 -2.93 1.52
CA PHE A 42 0.45 -2.94 1.56
C PHE A 42 -0.04 -4.31 1.11
N ASP A 43 -0.53 -5.12 2.04
CA ASP A 43 -1.14 -6.41 1.75
C ASP A 43 -2.64 -6.24 1.49
N HIS A 44 -3.07 -6.54 0.27
CA HIS A 44 -4.48 -6.54 -0.09
C HIS A 44 -5.23 -7.69 0.59
N VAL A 45 -6.05 -7.35 1.59
CA VAL A 45 -6.84 -8.33 2.35
C VAL A 45 -8.31 -8.39 1.95
N ARG A 46 -8.82 -7.37 1.25
CA ARG A 46 -10.22 -7.26 0.83
C ARG A 46 -10.39 -6.76 -0.60
N GLY A 47 -11.47 -7.18 -1.25
CA GLY A 47 -11.80 -6.81 -2.63
C GLY A 47 -10.96 -7.52 -3.69
N ARG A 48 -11.17 -7.17 -4.96
CA ARG A 48 -10.33 -7.63 -6.07
C ARG A 48 -9.05 -6.78 -6.10
N LYS A 49 -7.89 -7.44 -6.13
CA LYS A 49 -6.58 -6.78 -6.28
C LYS A 49 -6.55 -6.07 -7.64
N HIS A 50 -6.53 -4.74 -7.64
CA HIS A 50 -6.42 -3.98 -8.88
C HIS A 50 -4.96 -3.65 -9.21
N LYS A 51 -4.22 -2.99 -8.29
CA LYS A 51 -2.82 -2.57 -8.48
C LYS A 51 -2.12 -2.37 -7.13
N ASN A 52 -0.79 -2.32 -7.10
CA ASN A 52 -0.08 -1.89 -5.88
C ASN A 52 -0.34 -0.39 -5.64
N VAL A 53 -0.41 0.05 -4.38
CA VAL A 53 -0.70 1.47 -4.03
C VAL A 53 0.26 2.45 -4.72
N ALA A 54 1.54 2.10 -4.85
CA ALA A 54 2.55 2.93 -5.52
C ALA A 54 2.29 3.09 -7.03
N GLU A 55 1.66 2.12 -7.68
CA GLU A 55 1.31 2.18 -9.11
C GLU A 55 0.17 3.17 -9.40
N LEU A 56 -0.49 3.69 -8.34
CA LEU A 56 -1.52 4.72 -8.46
C LEU A 56 -0.95 6.15 -8.43
N ILE A 57 0.32 6.35 -8.10
CA ILE A 57 0.98 7.67 -8.08
C ILE A 57 0.84 8.42 -9.44
N PRO A 58 1.01 7.77 -10.61
CA PRO A 58 0.84 8.43 -11.90
C PRO A 58 -0.57 8.96 -12.17
N THR A 59 -1.58 8.46 -11.45
CA THR A 59 -2.97 8.96 -11.58
C THR A 59 -3.18 10.33 -10.95
N LEU A 60 -2.21 10.82 -10.17
CA LEU A 60 -2.22 12.09 -9.44
C LEU A 60 -3.42 12.28 -8.50
N SER A 61 -4.17 11.21 -8.22
CA SER A 61 -5.40 11.25 -7.43
C SER A 61 -5.16 10.68 -6.05
N LYS A 62 -5.03 11.56 -5.05
CA LYS A 62 -4.97 11.14 -3.64
C LYS A 62 -6.20 10.32 -3.25
N LYS A 63 -7.39 10.71 -3.71
CA LYS A 63 -8.64 9.97 -3.45
C LYS A 63 -8.55 8.50 -3.87
N LYS A 64 -8.08 8.21 -5.08
CA LYS A 64 -7.91 6.82 -5.56
C LYS A 64 -6.87 6.05 -4.75
N ILE A 65 -5.79 6.72 -4.33
CA ILE A 65 -4.78 6.13 -3.44
C ILE A 65 -5.40 5.78 -2.09
N ASP A 66 -6.15 6.69 -1.48
CA ASP A 66 -6.82 6.48 -0.18
C ASP A 66 -7.84 5.33 -0.26
N GLU A 67 -8.64 5.28 -1.33
CA GLU A 67 -9.60 4.18 -1.60
C GLU A 67 -8.91 2.82 -1.73
N GLU A 68 -7.71 2.77 -2.31
CA GLU A 68 -6.95 1.52 -2.42
C GLU A 68 -6.25 1.15 -1.11
N ILE A 69 -5.69 2.13 -0.39
CA ILE A 69 -5.12 1.93 0.95
C ILE A 69 -6.19 1.40 1.90
N ALA A 70 -7.42 1.88 1.79
CA ALA A 70 -8.54 1.37 2.57
C ALA A 70 -8.80 -0.13 2.32
N LYS A 71 -8.31 -0.75 1.25
CA LYS A 71 -8.43 -2.20 1.00
C LYS A 71 -7.22 -3.01 1.48
N CYS A 72 -6.19 -2.34 1.96
CA CYS A 72 -4.92 -2.92 2.34
C CYS A 72 -4.73 -2.92 3.86
N GLU A 73 -3.90 -3.84 4.33
CA GLU A 73 -3.26 -3.78 5.65
C GLU A 73 -1.78 -3.49 5.48
N ILE A 74 -1.21 -2.69 6.37
CA ILE A 74 0.23 -2.43 6.38
C ILE A 74 0.92 -3.55 7.16
N VAL A 75 1.80 -4.30 6.50
CA VAL A 75 2.56 -5.42 7.08
C VAL A 75 4.02 -5.34 6.65
N CYS A 76 4.94 -5.95 7.39
CA CYS A 76 6.32 -6.06 6.91
C CYS A 76 6.42 -7.11 5.80
N SER A 77 7.45 -7.02 4.95
CA SER A 77 7.63 -7.93 3.82
C SER A 77 7.73 -9.40 4.21
N ASN A 78 8.22 -9.72 5.42
CA ASN A 78 8.30 -11.10 5.90
C ASN A 78 6.90 -11.66 6.22
N CYS A 79 6.11 -10.94 7.02
CA CYS A 79 4.73 -11.31 7.33
C CYS A 79 3.88 -11.40 6.05
N HIS A 80 4.06 -10.46 5.12
CA HIS A 80 3.38 -10.48 3.82
C HIS A 80 3.68 -11.75 2.99
N ARG A 81 4.95 -12.18 2.95
CA ARG A 81 5.35 -13.42 2.27
C ARG A 81 4.74 -14.65 2.93
N VAL A 82 4.72 -14.71 4.26
CA VAL A 82 4.06 -15.79 5.02
C VAL A 82 2.56 -15.84 4.68
N ARG A 83 1.84 -14.71 4.74
CA ARG A 83 0.42 -14.62 4.34
C ARG A 83 0.20 -15.14 2.93
N THR A 84 1.04 -14.71 1.98
CA THR A 84 0.96 -15.13 0.59
C THR A 84 1.15 -16.64 0.44
N HIS A 85 2.11 -17.22 1.13
CA HIS A 85 2.36 -18.66 1.11
C HIS A 85 1.15 -19.44 1.67
N MET A 86 0.63 -19.02 2.84
CA MET A 86 -0.55 -19.66 3.45
C MET A 86 -1.80 -19.57 2.56
N ARG A 87 -2.02 -18.44 1.89
CA ARG A 87 -3.12 -18.26 0.91
C ARG A 87 -2.98 -19.16 -0.32
N LYS A 88 -1.75 -19.53 -0.71
CA LYS A 88 -1.52 -20.47 -1.82
C LYS A 88 -1.81 -21.90 -1.38
N LEU A 89 -1.35 -22.30 -0.19
CA LEU A 89 -1.61 -23.63 0.36
C LEU A 89 -3.12 -23.89 0.52
N SER A 90 -3.87 -22.94 1.09
CA SER A 90 -5.32 -23.09 1.29
C SER A 90 -6.13 -23.22 -0.01
N LYS A 91 -5.60 -22.71 -1.13
CA LYS A 91 -6.18 -22.92 -2.47
C LYS A 91 -5.81 -24.28 -3.06
N ALA A 92 -4.60 -24.76 -2.78
CA ALA A 92 -4.16 -26.08 -3.23
C ALA A 92 -4.93 -27.22 -2.53
N SER A 93 -5.24 -27.09 -1.24
CA SER A 93 -6.01 -28.09 -0.48
C SER A 93 -7.51 -28.15 -0.83
N LYS A 94 -8.01 -27.20 -1.63
CA LYS A 94 -9.42 -27.16 -2.09
C LYS A 94 -9.59 -27.67 -3.53
N LYS A 95 -8.53 -28.19 -4.12
CA LYS A 95 -8.51 -28.79 -5.46
C LYS A 95 -8.35 -30.30 -5.31
#